data_AF-A7MKR0-F1
#
_entry.id   AF-A7MKR0-F1
#
_cell.length_a   1.000
_cell.length_b   1.000
_cell.length_c   1.000
_cell.angle_alpha   90.00
_cell.angle_beta   90.00
_cell.angle_gamma   90.00
#
_symmetry.space_group_name_H-M   'P 1'
#
loop_
_entity.id
_entity.type
_entity.pdbx_description
1 polymer ?
#
loop_
_entity_poly.entity_id
_entity_poly.type
_entity_poly.pdbx_seq_one_letter_code
_entity_poly.pdbx_strand_id
1 'polypeptide(L)'
;MSERSKKMATGKSCSRWFAPLAALLMVFSLSGCFDKEGDQRKAFVDFLQNTVMRSGERLPTLTADQKKQFGPFVSDYAILYSYSQQVNQAMDAGIRPVVDSVNSIRVPQDYMTQREALRQANGSLGVMSQQLQNAKMQADSSHASLKQADDLKPVFDKAYEKVVTGPANALQPLIPAAQTFTQQLVQVGDFIAQQGTQVGFAANGIQFPTSQQASQYNALIGPLAAQHQAFTQAYTAATNAMQ
;
A
#
# COMPACT_ATOMS: atom_id res chain seq x y z
N MET A 1 -22.62 -114.06 -10.09
CA MET A 1 -23.12 -113.91 -11.47
C MET A 1 -23.23 -112.40 -11.72
N SER A 2 -22.11 -111.65 -11.82
CA SER A 2 -21.25 -111.39 -12.99
C SER A 2 -22.00 -110.93 -14.24
N GLU A 3 -22.10 -109.60 -14.45
CA GLU A 3 -22.12 -108.92 -15.76
C GLU A 3 -21.72 -107.45 -15.53
N ARG A 4 -20.45 -107.07 -15.74
CA ARG A 4 -19.82 -106.52 -16.96
C ARG A 4 -20.41 -105.20 -17.51
N SER A 5 -19.89 -104.09 -16.98
CA SER A 5 -19.16 -103.01 -17.66
C SER A 5 -19.42 -102.72 -19.15
N LYS A 6 -19.82 -101.47 -19.45
CA LYS A 6 -19.44 -100.76 -20.69
C LYS A 6 -19.29 -99.24 -20.50
N LYS A 7 -18.02 -98.86 -20.31
CA LYS A 7 -17.27 -97.72 -20.90
C LYS A 7 -18.00 -96.41 -21.23
N MET A 8 -17.67 -95.36 -20.48
CA MET A 8 -17.75 -93.96 -20.90
C MET A 8 -16.59 -93.62 -21.84
N ALA A 9 -16.90 -92.93 -22.94
CA ALA A 9 -15.94 -92.43 -23.91
C ALA A 9 -15.41 -91.06 -23.49
N THR A 10 -14.08 -90.98 -23.43
CA THR A 10 -13.27 -89.79 -23.16
C THR A 10 -13.02 -89.01 -24.45
N GLY A 11 -13.25 -87.70 -24.42
CA GLY A 11 -12.80 -86.73 -25.41
C GLY A 11 -12.02 -85.58 -24.76
N LYS A 12 -10.73 -85.83 -24.54
CA LYS A 12 -9.61 -84.85 -24.38
C LYS A 12 -9.56 -83.92 -25.63
N SER A 13 -8.99 -82.71 -25.70
CA SER A 13 -8.06 -81.90 -24.91
C SER A 13 -7.81 -80.57 -25.67
N CYS A 14 -7.10 -79.64 -25.02
CA CYS A 14 -6.34 -78.46 -25.50
C CYS A 14 -7.11 -77.13 -25.53
N SER A 15 -6.87 -76.21 -24.59
CA SER A 15 -5.62 -75.44 -24.34
C SER A 15 -5.35 -74.40 -25.42
N ARG A 16 -5.47 -73.12 -25.04
CA ARG A 16 -4.50 -72.01 -25.20
C ARG A 16 -5.27 -70.68 -25.10
N TRP A 17 -5.14 -69.96 -23.98
CA TRP A 17 -4.16 -68.89 -23.75
C TRP A 17 -4.65 -67.55 -24.34
N PHE A 18 -4.63 -66.50 -23.51
CA PHE A 18 -4.86 -65.05 -23.78
C PHE A 18 -6.22 -64.46 -23.35
N ALA A 19 -6.21 -64.03 -22.08
CA ALA A 19 -6.67 -62.73 -21.55
C ALA A 19 -8.14 -62.29 -21.71
N PRO A 20 -8.78 -61.82 -20.60
CA PRO A 20 -10.14 -61.28 -20.63
C PRO A 20 -10.12 -59.88 -21.24
N LEU A 21 -10.91 -59.65 -22.28
CA LEU A 21 -11.19 -58.32 -22.83
C LEU A 21 -12.22 -57.63 -21.93
N ALA A 22 -11.69 -56.90 -20.95
CA ALA A 22 -12.36 -55.84 -20.23
C ALA A 22 -12.75 -54.72 -21.22
N ALA A 23 -13.98 -54.73 -21.70
CA ALA A 23 -14.62 -53.57 -22.34
C ALA A 23 -15.59 -52.95 -21.33
N LEU A 24 -15.01 -52.38 -20.27
CA LEU A 24 -15.70 -51.56 -19.30
C LEU A 24 -15.77 -50.14 -19.90
N LEU A 25 -16.98 -49.61 -20.02
CA LEU A 25 -17.29 -48.23 -20.35
C LEU A 25 -16.63 -47.28 -19.34
N MET A 26 -15.35 -46.96 -19.55
CA MET A 26 -14.64 -45.86 -18.88
C MET A 26 -13.79 -45.12 -19.91
N VAL A 27 -14.46 -44.34 -20.76
CA VAL A 27 -13.83 -43.22 -21.49
C VAL A 27 -14.70 -41.98 -21.28
N PHE A 28 -14.75 -41.53 -20.03
CA PHE A 28 -14.93 -40.12 -19.67
C PHE A 28 -14.07 -39.83 -18.44
N SER A 29 -12.77 -40.07 -18.61
CA SER A 29 -11.74 -39.62 -17.67
C SER A 29 -10.54 -39.11 -18.46
N LEU A 30 -10.79 -38.35 -19.53
CA LEU A 30 -9.86 -37.28 -19.89
C LEU A 30 -10.11 -36.16 -18.88
N SER A 31 -9.65 -36.38 -17.65
CA SER A 31 -9.21 -35.28 -16.79
C SER A 31 -8.04 -34.66 -17.54
N GLY A 32 -8.36 -33.80 -18.52
CA GLY A 32 -7.40 -32.86 -19.06
C GLY A 32 -6.73 -32.21 -17.86
N CYS A 33 -5.40 -32.12 -17.90
CA CYS A 33 -4.61 -31.42 -16.90
C CYS A 33 -5.32 -30.10 -16.60
N PHE A 34 -6.02 -30.02 -15.46
CA PHE A 34 -6.72 -28.82 -15.05
C PHE A 34 -5.60 -27.80 -14.89
N ASP A 35 -5.53 -26.80 -15.78
CA ASP A 35 -4.56 -25.71 -15.70
C ASP A 35 -4.97 -24.80 -14.55
N LYS A 36 -4.86 -25.37 -13.35
CA LYS A 36 -5.19 -24.74 -12.08
C LYS A 36 -4.39 -23.47 -11.92
N GLU A 37 -3.17 -23.44 -12.43
CA GLU A 37 -2.33 -22.25 -12.47
C GLU A 37 -2.91 -21.19 -13.42
N GLY A 38 -3.35 -21.58 -14.62
CA GLY A 38 -4.06 -20.71 -15.56
C GLY A 38 -5.33 -20.10 -14.99
N ASP A 39 -6.17 -20.90 -14.33
CA ASP A 39 -7.40 -20.41 -13.67
C ASP A 39 -7.08 -19.48 -12.49
N GLN A 40 -6.07 -19.83 -11.68
CA GLN A 40 -5.60 -19.00 -10.56
C GLN A 40 -5.06 -17.66 -11.06
N ARG A 41 -4.27 -17.68 -12.14
CA ARG A 41 -3.67 -16.50 -12.77
C ARG A 41 -4.76 -15.61 -13.37
N LYS A 42 -5.72 -16.20 -14.08
CA LYS A 42 -6.86 -15.46 -14.63
C LYS A 42 -7.66 -14.77 -13.52
N ALA A 43 -8.00 -15.48 -12.45
CA ALA A 43 -8.71 -14.91 -11.31
C ALA A 43 -7.93 -13.77 -10.65
N PHE A 44 -6.61 -13.91 -10.54
CA PHE A 44 -5.75 -12.86 -10.00
C PHE A 44 -5.67 -11.64 -10.91
N VAL A 45 -5.50 -11.83 -12.22
CA VAL A 45 -5.54 -10.75 -13.22
C VAL A 45 -6.86 -9.99 -13.16
N ASP A 46 -7.98 -10.73 -13.14
CA ASP A 46 -9.32 -10.13 -13.05
C ASP A 46 -9.46 -9.32 -11.75
N PHE A 47 -8.94 -9.81 -10.63
CA PHE A 47 -8.91 -9.09 -9.36
C PHE A 47 -8.06 -7.82 -9.41
N LEU A 48 -6.85 -7.88 -9.98
CA LEU A 48 -5.99 -6.71 -10.13
C LEU A 48 -6.69 -5.62 -10.95
N GLN A 49 -7.24 -5.98 -12.10
CA GLN A 49 -7.88 -5.02 -13.02
C GLN A 49 -9.19 -4.45 -12.47
N ASN A 50 -9.99 -5.27 -11.79
CA ASN A 50 -11.33 -4.84 -11.37
C ASN A 50 -11.40 -4.31 -9.95
N THR A 51 -10.50 -4.77 -9.09
CA THR A 51 -10.46 -4.39 -7.67
C THR A 51 -9.29 -3.46 -7.45
N VAL A 52 -8.04 -3.91 -7.60
CA VAL A 52 -6.86 -3.10 -7.25
C VAL A 52 -6.78 -1.81 -8.07
N MET A 53 -7.01 -1.85 -9.38
CA MET A 53 -6.97 -0.63 -10.20
C MET A 53 -8.10 0.37 -9.87
N ARG A 54 -9.18 -0.09 -9.23
CA ARG A 54 -10.29 0.75 -8.76
C ARG A 54 -10.15 1.13 -7.29
N SER A 55 -9.37 0.37 -6.52
CA SER A 55 -9.02 0.69 -5.15
C SER A 55 -8.00 1.82 -5.17
N GLY A 56 -8.32 2.88 -4.43
CA GLY A 56 -7.36 3.93 -4.13
C GLY A 56 -6.55 3.56 -2.90
N GLU A 57 -6.66 4.39 -1.87
CA GLU A 57 -5.74 4.42 -0.74
C GLU A 57 -5.69 3.09 0.02
N ARG A 58 -6.82 2.39 0.10
CA ARG A 58 -6.98 1.17 0.90
C ARG A 58 -7.25 -0.02 0.00
N LEU A 59 -6.20 -0.78 -0.26
CA LEU A 59 -6.32 -2.09 -0.89
C LEU A 59 -7.06 -3.08 0.04
N PRO A 60 -7.94 -3.93 -0.49
CA PRO A 60 -8.72 -4.86 0.32
C PRO A 60 -7.89 -6.04 0.83
N THR A 61 -8.16 -6.49 2.05
CA THR A 61 -7.61 -7.74 2.56
C THR A 61 -8.21 -8.93 1.80
N LEU A 62 -7.37 -9.87 1.37
CA LEU A 62 -7.85 -11.08 0.72
C LEU A 62 -8.62 -11.97 1.70
N THR A 63 -9.82 -12.38 1.30
CA THR A 63 -10.62 -13.40 1.99
C THR A 63 -9.96 -14.79 1.89
N ALA A 64 -10.40 -15.74 2.72
CA ALA A 64 -9.91 -17.11 2.67
C ALA A 64 -10.13 -17.76 1.29
N ASP A 65 -11.30 -17.51 0.68
CA ASP A 65 -11.64 -18.02 -0.64
C ASP A 65 -10.77 -17.42 -1.74
N GLN A 66 -10.54 -16.10 -1.71
CA GLN A 66 -9.62 -15.43 -2.64
C GLN A 66 -8.19 -15.96 -2.52
N LYS A 67 -7.70 -16.19 -1.30
CA LYS A 67 -6.37 -16.78 -1.09
C LYS A 67 -6.27 -18.17 -1.72
N LYS A 68 -7.31 -18.99 -1.56
CA LYS A 68 -7.38 -20.32 -2.18
C LYS A 68 -7.47 -20.22 -3.71
N GLN A 69 -8.24 -19.27 -4.22
CA GLN A 69 -8.45 -19.03 -5.65
C GLN A 69 -7.23 -18.44 -6.36
N PHE A 70 -6.38 -17.66 -5.67
CA PHE A 70 -5.17 -17.08 -6.27
C PHE A 70 -3.95 -17.98 -6.10
N GLY A 71 -3.94 -18.88 -5.12
CA GLY A 71 -2.84 -19.81 -4.90
C GLY A 71 -1.51 -19.07 -4.70
N PRO A 72 -0.48 -19.32 -5.54
CA PRO A 72 0.83 -18.69 -5.37
C PRO A 72 0.78 -17.16 -5.52
N PHE A 73 -0.14 -16.60 -6.31
CA PHE A 73 -0.20 -15.15 -6.57
C PHE A 73 -0.61 -14.30 -5.34
N VAL A 74 -0.97 -14.95 -4.23
CA VAL A 74 -1.15 -14.27 -2.94
C VAL A 74 0.13 -13.55 -2.50
N SER A 75 1.32 -14.11 -2.79
CA SER A 75 2.59 -13.45 -2.46
C SER A 75 2.82 -12.20 -3.30
N ASP A 76 2.46 -12.23 -4.59
CA ASP A 76 2.59 -11.10 -5.49
C ASP A 76 1.70 -9.95 -5.01
N TYR A 77 0.45 -10.25 -4.63
CA TYR A 77 -0.45 -9.25 -4.05
C TYR A 77 0.07 -8.66 -2.74
N ALA A 78 0.74 -9.46 -1.91
CA ALA A 78 1.27 -9.00 -0.62
C ALA A 78 2.29 -7.86 -0.78
N ILE A 79 2.99 -7.76 -1.91
CA ILE A 79 3.90 -6.65 -2.22
C ILE A 79 3.11 -5.33 -2.28
N LEU A 80 2.02 -5.31 -3.06
CA LEU A 80 1.16 -4.13 -3.20
C LEU A 80 0.45 -3.78 -1.89
N TYR A 81 -0.13 -4.80 -1.25
CA TYR A 81 -0.89 -4.63 -0.01
C TYR A 81 -0.02 -4.12 1.14
N SER A 82 1.15 -4.73 1.35
CA SER A 82 2.05 -4.33 2.45
C SER A 82 2.62 -2.92 2.26
N TYR A 83 2.93 -2.51 1.03
CA TYR A 83 3.32 -1.13 0.74
C TYR A 83 2.19 -0.16 1.07
N SER A 84 0.98 -0.39 0.53
CA SER A 84 -0.20 0.45 0.80
C SER A 84 -0.47 0.60 2.31
N GLN A 85 -0.39 -0.49 3.08
CA GLN A 85 -0.58 -0.43 4.53
C GLN A 85 0.50 0.40 5.23
N GLN A 86 1.77 0.23 4.86
CA GLN A 86 2.88 1.00 5.45
C GLN A 86 2.75 2.49 5.15
N VAL A 87 2.42 2.86 3.91
CA VAL A 87 2.23 4.26 3.52
C VAL A 87 1.07 4.88 4.27
N ASN A 88 -0.08 4.22 4.35
CA ASN A 88 -1.25 4.74 5.05
C ASN A 88 -0.97 4.98 6.54
N GLN A 89 -0.30 4.02 7.19
CA GLN A 89 0.11 4.17 8.59
C GLN A 89 1.08 5.32 8.79
N ALA A 90 2.05 5.48 7.90
CA ALA A 90 3.03 6.56 7.95
C ALA A 90 2.38 7.94 7.70
N MET A 91 1.42 8.02 6.78
CA MET A 91 0.64 9.24 6.51
C MET A 91 -0.21 9.66 7.71
N ASP A 92 -0.94 8.70 8.31
CA ASP A 92 -1.76 8.94 9.49
C ASP A 92 -0.91 9.37 10.70
N ALA A 93 0.26 8.78 10.88
CA ALA A 93 1.16 9.11 11.99
C ALA A 93 1.95 10.42 11.78
N GLY A 94 2.34 10.73 10.53
CA GLY A 94 3.26 11.84 10.24
C GLY A 94 2.57 13.13 9.80
N ILE A 95 1.61 13.05 8.88
CA ILE A 95 1.01 14.25 8.25
C ILE A 95 -0.22 14.74 9.01
N ARG A 96 -1.04 13.83 9.53
CA ARG A 96 -2.26 14.21 10.25
C ARG A 96 -1.99 15.17 11.43
N PRO A 97 -0.98 14.94 12.30
CA PRO A 97 -0.67 15.89 13.38
C PRO A 97 -0.25 17.27 12.88
N VAL A 98 0.42 17.35 11.73
CA VAL A 98 0.79 18.62 11.10
C VAL A 98 -0.46 19.39 10.69
N VAL A 99 -1.36 18.73 9.97
CA VAL A 99 -2.63 19.32 9.51
C VAL A 99 -3.49 19.79 10.69
N ASP A 100 -3.62 18.95 11.72
CA ASP A 100 -4.41 19.26 12.92
C ASP A 100 -3.82 20.47 13.69
N SER A 101 -2.49 20.52 13.85
CA SER A 101 -1.80 21.62 14.52
C SER A 101 -1.93 22.93 13.73
N VAL A 102 -1.78 22.88 12.41
CA VAL A 102 -1.89 24.05 11.52
C VAL A 102 -3.31 24.61 11.54
N ASN A 103 -4.32 23.75 11.43
CA ASN A 103 -5.73 24.16 11.48
C ASN A 103 -6.15 24.76 12.84
N SER A 104 -5.39 24.47 13.89
CA SER A 104 -5.58 25.03 15.23
C SER A 104 -4.96 26.42 15.38
N ILE A 105 -4.09 26.85 14.46
CA ILE A 105 -3.50 28.20 14.48
C ILE A 105 -4.45 29.17 13.77
N ARG A 106 -5.15 30.00 14.54
CA ARG A 106 -6.09 31.01 14.05
C ARG A 106 -5.67 32.43 14.41
N VAL A 107 -5.04 32.59 15.57
CA VAL A 107 -4.52 33.87 16.07
C VAL A 107 -3.04 33.76 16.42
N PRO A 108 -2.31 34.89 16.53
CA PRO A 108 -0.89 34.87 16.87
C PRO A 108 -0.54 34.16 18.19
N GLN A 109 -1.48 34.09 19.14
CA GLN A 109 -1.29 33.36 20.41
C GLN A 109 -1.17 31.84 20.17
N ASP A 110 -1.84 31.32 19.15
CA ASP A 110 -1.89 29.88 18.91
C ASP A 110 -0.53 29.33 18.49
N TYR A 111 0.31 30.11 17.81
CA TYR A 111 1.69 29.70 17.48
C TYR A 111 2.47 29.27 18.73
N MET A 112 2.28 29.97 19.86
CA MET A 112 2.95 29.61 21.11
C MET A 112 2.41 28.29 21.69
N THR A 113 1.11 28.06 21.56
CA THR A 113 0.45 26.85 22.08
C THR A 113 0.76 25.61 21.24
N GLN A 114 0.87 25.78 19.92
CA GLN A 114 1.08 24.69 18.96
C GLN A 114 2.56 24.38 18.71
N ARG A 115 3.50 25.24 19.12
CA ARG A 115 4.94 25.06 18.83
C ARG A 115 5.46 23.68 19.21
N GLU A 116 5.05 23.14 20.35
CA GLU A 116 5.58 21.87 20.84
C GLU A 116 4.99 20.69 20.07
N ALA A 117 3.68 20.74 19.80
CA ALA A 117 3.03 19.77 18.92
C ALA A 117 3.66 19.78 17.51
N LEU A 118 3.94 20.96 16.96
CA LEU A 118 4.60 21.10 15.66
C LEU A 118 6.06 20.60 15.66
N ARG A 119 6.81 20.79 16.74
CA ARG A 119 8.16 20.21 16.88
C ARG A 119 8.13 18.69 16.89
N GLN A 120 7.20 18.11 17.64
CA GLN A 120 7.00 16.66 17.69
C GLN A 120 6.57 16.12 16.34
N ALA A 121 5.62 16.80 15.68
CA ALA A 121 5.18 16.46 14.33
C ALA A 121 6.37 16.51 13.34
N ASN A 122 7.18 17.58 13.36
CA ASN A 122 8.37 17.70 12.52
C ASN A 122 9.39 16.56 12.77
N GLY A 123 9.56 16.11 14.01
CA GLY A 123 10.36 14.92 14.34
C GLY A 123 9.80 13.64 13.70
N SER A 124 8.48 13.45 13.77
CA SER A 124 7.80 12.30 13.16
C SER A 124 7.89 12.29 11.63
N LEU A 125 7.92 13.45 10.97
CA LEU A 125 8.14 13.57 9.52
C LEU A 125 9.49 12.98 9.09
N GLY A 126 10.53 13.10 9.92
CA GLY A 126 11.82 12.46 9.68
C GLY A 126 11.72 10.92 9.69
N VAL A 127 11.00 10.37 10.67
CA VAL A 127 10.74 8.92 10.78
C VAL A 127 9.90 8.42 9.59
N MET A 128 8.84 9.17 9.24
CA MET A 128 7.99 8.89 8.09
C MET A 128 8.81 8.83 6.79
N SER A 129 9.74 9.77 6.57
CA SER A 129 10.63 9.75 5.41
C SER A 129 11.39 8.44 5.29
N GLN A 130 11.97 7.98 6.40
CA GLN A 130 12.72 6.73 6.42
C GLN A 130 11.81 5.52 6.19
N GLN A 131 10.63 5.50 6.81
CA GLN A 131 9.66 4.41 6.65
C GLN A 131 9.19 4.29 5.19
N LEU A 132 8.86 5.40 4.54
CA LEU A 132 8.42 5.41 3.15
C LEU A 132 9.52 4.96 2.19
N GLN A 133 10.76 5.42 2.41
CA GLN A 133 11.92 4.96 1.62
C GLN A 133 12.15 3.46 1.79
N ASN A 134 12.10 2.93 3.01
CA ASN A 134 12.26 1.51 3.28
C ASN A 134 11.14 0.68 2.64
N ALA A 135 9.88 1.12 2.76
CA ALA A 135 8.73 0.47 2.16
C ALA A 135 8.87 0.40 0.62
N LYS A 136 9.31 1.51 0.00
CA LYS A 136 9.54 1.57 -1.45
C LYS A 136 10.67 0.64 -1.89
N MET A 137 11.82 0.66 -1.21
CA MET A 137 12.94 -0.24 -1.52
C MET A 137 12.55 -1.71 -1.39
N GLN A 138 11.80 -2.07 -0.34
CA GLN A 138 11.31 -3.44 -0.15
C GLN A 138 10.35 -3.85 -1.27
N ALA A 139 9.41 -2.97 -1.64
CA ALA A 139 8.49 -3.21 -2.74
C ALA A 139 9.24 -3.38 -4.07
N ASP A 140 10.21 -2.52 -4.37
CA ASP A 140 10.99 -2.54 -5.62
C ASP A 140 11.83 -3.81 -5.73
N SER A 141 12.51 -4.19 -4.64
CA SER A 141 13.29 -5.43 -4.59
C SER A 141 12.40 -6.66 -4.79
N SER A 142 11.23 -6.68 -4.14
CA SER A 142 10.28 -7.79 -4.27
C SER A 142 9.71 -7.87 -5.69
N HIS A 143 9.30 -6.74 -6.27
CA HIS A 143 8.79 -6.65 -7.64
C HIS A 143 9.83 -7.08 -8.68
N ALA A 144 11.07 -6.62 -8.56
CA ALA A 144 12.17 -7.01 -9.45
C ALA A 144 12.49 -8.51 -9.41
N SER A 145 12.19 -9.18 -8.29
CA SER A 145 12.41 -10.63 -8.12
C SER A 145 11.29 -11.50 -8.66
N LEU A 146 10.15 -10.91 -9.04
CA LEU A 146 8.98 -11.66 -9.50
C LEU A 146 9.24 -12.36 -10.84
N LYS A 147 8.81 -13.62 -10.93
CA LYS A 147 8.84 -14.43 -12.15
C LYS A 147 7.40 -14.65 -12.61
N GLN A 148 6.90 -13.74 -13.45
CA GLN A 148 5.52 -13.74 -13.91
C GLN A 148 5.43 -14.17 -15.38
N ALA A 149 4.32 -14.81 -15.72
CA ALA A 149 3.96 -15.11 -17.11
C ALA A 149 3.62 -13.81 -17.88
N ASP A 150 3.73 -13.87 -19.20
CA ASP A 150 3.57 -12.71 -20.11
C ASP A 150 2.19 -12.05 -20.02
N ASP A 151 1.15 -12.79 -19.64
CA ASP A 151 -0.22 -12.31 -19.47
C ASP A 151 -0.45 -11.60 -18.13
N LEU A 152 0.25 -12.00 -17.06
CA LEU A 152 0.15 -11.40 -15.73
C LEU A 152 1.04 -10.17 -15.59
N LYS A 153 2.28 -10.25 -16.06
CA LYS A 153 3.29 -9.20 -15.88
C LYS A 153 2.80 -7.79 -16.21
N PRO A 154 2.23 -7.50 -17.40
CA PRO A 154 1.81 -6.15 -17.74
C PRO A 154 0.63 -5.64 -16.88
N VAL A 155 -0.19 -6.54 -16.33
CA VAL A 155 -1.30 -6.18 -15.43
C VAL A 155 -0.76 -5.86 -14.04
N PHE A 156 0.16 -6.69 -13.54
CA PHE A 156 0.82 -6.45 -12.27
C PHE A 156 1.64 -5.17 -12.28
N ASP A 157 2.42 -4.92 -13.34
CA ASP A 157 3.23 -3.70 -13.48
C ASP A 157 2.37 -2.43 -13.43
N LYS A 158 1.16 -2.44 -14.04
CA LYS A 158 0.21 -1.32 -13.94
C LYS A 158 -0.33 -1.14 -12.52
N ALA A 159 -0.64 -2.23 -11.83
CA ALA A 159 -1.07 -2.18 -10.43
C ALA A 159 0.06 -1.67 -9.53
N TYR A 160 1.30 -2.09 -9.79
CA TYR A 160 2.50 -1.62 -9.10
C TYR A 160 2.73 -0.12 -9.33
N GLU A 161 2.60 0.36 -10.56
CA GLU A 161 2.73 1.78 -10.88
C GLU A 161 1.70 2.62 -10.13
N LYS A 162 0.43 2.19 -10.10
CA LYS A 162 -0.65 2.91 -9.40
C LYS A 162 -0.48 2.87 -7.87
N VAL A 163 -0.11 1.72 -7.29
CA VAL A 163 -0.10 1.53 -5.83
C VAL A 163 1.22 1.95 -5.20
N VAL A 164 2.33 1.83 -5.92
CA VAL A 164 3.68 1.98 -5.36
C VAL A 164 4.41 3.15 -6.00
N THR A 165 4.67 3.11 -7.31
CA THR A 165 5.51 4.13 -7.96
C THR A 165 4.89 5.53 -7.88
N GLY A 166 3.62 5.66 -8.26
CA GLY A 166 2.89 6.94 -8.25
C GLY A 166 2.87 7.57 -6.85
N PRO A 167 2.34 6.89 -5.82
CA PRO A 167 2.36 7.38 -4.45
C PRO A 167 3.76 7.72 -3.94
N ALA A 168 4.76 6.86 -4.17
CA ALA A 168 6.14 7.14 -3.73
C ALA A 168 6.67 8.44 -4.32
N ASN A 169 6.46 8.68 -5.62
CA ASN A 169 6.91 9.90 -6.30
C ASN A 169 6.16 11.14 -5.82
N ALA A 170 4.85 11.03 -5.58
CA ALA A 170 4.04 12.14 -5.09
C ALA A 170 4.33 12.50 -3.62
N LEU A 171 4.78 11.54 -2.81
CA LEU A 171 5.16 11.74 -1.42
C LEU A 171 6.55 12.36 -1.24
N GLN A 172 7.45 12.23 -2.22
CA GLN A 172 8.80 12.81 -2.18
C GLN A 172 8.82 14.32 -1.83
N PRO A 173 8.03 15.20 -2.48
CA PRO A 173 8.01 16.63 -2.15
C PRO A 173 7.21 16.97 -0.89
N LEU A 174 6.30 16.10 -0.45
CA LEU A 174 5.41 16.39 0.68
C LEU A 174 6.17 16.55 2.00
N ILE A 175 7.08 15.61 2.28
CA ILE A 175 7.81 15.59 3.55
C ILE A 175 8.68 16.83 3.72
N PRO A 176 9.58 17.22 2.78
CA PRO A 176 10.38 18.42 2.94
C PRO A 176 9.51 19.69 3.00
N ALA A 177 8.41 19.76 2.23
CA ALA A 177 7.48 20.89 2.32
C ALA A 177 6.83 21.00 3.71
N ALA A 178 6.38 19.88 4.28
CA ALA A 178 5.82 19.81 5.62
C ALA A 178 6.87 20.16 6.70
N GLN A 179 8.11 19.68 6.54
CA GLN A 179 9.22 19.98 7.46
C GLN A 179 9.56 21.47 7.45
N THR A 180 9.75 22.07 6.27
CA THR A 180 10.03 23.50 6.16
C THR A 180 8.91 24.33 6.77
N PHE A 181 7.65 23.98 6.47
CA PHE A 181 6.50 24.72 6.96
C PHE A 181 6.35 24.62 8.49
N THR A 182 6.42 23.40 9.05
CA THR A 182 6.33 23.19 10.51
C THR A 182 7.48 23.88 11.26
N GLN A 183 8.70 23.82 10.73
CA GLN A 183 9.85 24.51 11.32
C GLN A 183 9.64 26.03 11.36
N GLN A 184 9.11 26.62 10.28
CA GLN A 184 8.83 28.06 10.25
C GLN A 184 7.77 28.46 11.29
N LEU A 185 6.71 27.66 11.43
CA LEU A 185 5.68 27.88 12.44
C LEU A 185 6.24 27.82 13.87
N VAL A 186 7.14 26.86 14.13
CA VAL A 186 7.85 26.74 15.41
C VAL A 186 8.71 27.97 15.66
N GLN A 187 9.47 28.45 14.67
CA GLN A 187 10.30 29.65 14.81
C GLN A 187 9.46 30.89 15.14
N VAL A 188 8.29 31.04 14.51
CA VAL A 188 7.35 32.11 14.84
C VAL A 188 6.86 31.97 16.29
N GLY A 189 6.44 30.78 16.71
CA GLY A 189 6.00 30.52 18.09
C GLY A 189 7.09 30.77 19.13
N ASP A 190 8.33 30.40 18.84
CA ASP A 190 9.49 30.64 19.70
C ASP A 190 9.80 32.13 19.81
N PHE A 191 9.78 32.85 18.69
CA PHE A 191 10.04 34.29 18.68
C PHE A 191 9.01 35.04 19.54
N ILE A 192 7.71 34.72 19.41
CA ILE A 192 6.66 35.34 20.22
C ILE A 192 6.87 34.98 21.70
N ALA A 193 7.17 33.72 22.01
CA ALA A 193 7.38 33.26 23.38
C ALA A 193 8.57 33.96 24.06
N GLN A 194 9.64 34.23 23.32
CA GLN A 194 10.82 34.95 23.83
C GLN A 194 10.51 36.40 24.24
N GLN A 195 9.47 37.02 23.68
CA GLN A 195 9.08 38.38 24.07
C GLN A 195 8.32 38.45 25.40
N GLY A 196 7.84 37.32 25.91
CA GLY A 196 7.13 37.21 27.18
C GLY A 196 5.87 38.09 27.23
N THR A 197 5.68 38.81 28.33
CA THR A 197 4.50 39.66 28.58
C THR A 197 4.58 41.03 27.93
N GLN A 198 5.67 41.35 27.21
CA GLN A 198 5.84 42.67 26.59
C GLN A 198 5.05 42.82 25.29
N VAL A 199 4.51 41.72 24.76
CA VAL A 199 3.73 41.70 23.53
C VAL A 199 2.24 41.83 23.84
N GLY A 200 1.61 42.83 23.23
CA GLY A 200 0.15 42.96 23.25
C GLY A 200 -0.48 42.11 22.16
N PHE A 201 -1.60 41.47 22.47
CA PHE A 201 -2.44 40.81 21.47
C PHE A 201 -3.71 41.63 21.29
N ALA A 202 -3.88 42.24 20.12
CA ALA A 202 -5.08 42.96 19.73
C ALA A 202 -5.90 42.09 18.77
N ALA A 203 -7.16 42.45 18.53
CA ALA A 203 -8.22 41.59 18.00
C ALA A 203 -7.93 40.76 16.71
N ASN A 204 -6.83 41.00 15.98
CA ASN A 204 -6.30 40.12 14.93
C ASN A 204 -4.79 40.30 14.70
N GLY A 205 -4.04 40.80 15.70
CA GLY A 205 -2.66 41.23 15.50
C GLY A 205 -1.82 41.18 16.75
N ILE A 206 -0.52 41.26 16.53
CA ILE A 206 0.50 41.25 17.56
C ILE A 206 1.16 42.63 17.62
N GLN A 207 1.31 43.18 18.82
CA GLN A 207 1.90 44.49 19.03
C GLN A 207 3.20 44.34 19.80
N PHE A 208 4.31 44.73 19.14
CA PHE A 208 5.64 44.67 19.72
C PHE A 208 6.05 46.02 20.32
N PRO A 209 6.83 46.03 21.42
CA PRO A 209 7.39 47.25 22.02
C PRO A 209 8.29 48.05 21.08
N THR A 210 9.02 47.36 20.19
CA THR A 210 10.00 47.99 19.28
C THR A 210 9.74 47.66 17.81
N SER A 211 10.13 48.57 16.92
CA SER A 211 10.09 48.37 15.47
C SER A 211 11.00 47.23 15.01
N GLN A 212 12.12 46.98 15.71
CA GLN A 212 13.03 45.89 15.42
C GLN A 212 12.39 44.52 15.66
N GLN A 213 11.69 44.33 16.78
CA GLN A 213 10.94 43.10 17.06
C GLN A 213 9.83 42.87 16.03
N ALA A 214 9.07 43.92 15.70
CA ALA A 214 8.04 43.84 14.66
C ALA A 214 8.62 43.46 13.29
N SER A 215 9.78 43.99 12.93
CA SER A 215 10.45 43.68 11.65
C SER A 215 10.93 42.22 11.60
N GLN A 216 11.49 41.71 12.71
CA GLN A 216 11.90 40.30 12.82
C GLN A 216 10.70 39.36 12.73
N TYR A 217 9.60 39.67 13.43
CA TYR A 217 8.36 38.91 13.31
C TYR A 217 7.84 38.88 11.87
N ASN A 218 7.79 40.04 11.21
CA ASN A 218 7.33 40.16 9.82
C ASN A 218 8.20 39.33 8.85
N ALA A 219 9.51 39.28 9.08
CA ALA A 219 10.42 38.44 8.31
C ALA A 219 10.17 36.93 8.52
N LEU A 220 9.77 36.52 9.74
CA LEU A 220 9.43 35.12 10.03
C LEU A 220 8.08 34.70 9.46
N ILE A 221 7.07 35.57 9.48
CA ILE A 221 5.74 35.23 8.93
C ILE A 221 5.67 35.37 7.41
N GLY A 222 6.52 36.22 6.79
CA GLY A 222 6.47 36.52 5.37
C GLY A 222 6.48 35.27 4.47
N PRO A 223 7.37 34.30 4.68
CA PRO A 223 7.42 33.06 3.91
C PRO A 223 6.25 32.09 4.18
N LEU A 224 5.54 32.21 5.30
CA LEU A 224 4.56 31.20 5.74
C LEU A 224 3.45 30.96 4.71
N ALA A 225 2.96 32.02 4.06
CA ALA A 225 1.90 31.88 3.06
C ALA A 225 2.34 31.02 1.86
N ALA A 226 3.55 31.26 1.35
CA ALA A 226 4.12 30.49 0.24
C ALA A 226 4.44 29.05 0.66
N GLN A 227 4.98 28.85 1.87
CA GLN A 227 5.26 27.52 2.41
C GLN A 227 3.98 26.70 2.66
N HIS A 228 2.93 27.33 3.20
CA HIS A 228 1.63 26.70 3.37
C HIS A 228 1.04 26.27 2.02
N GLN A 229 1.16 27.13 0.99
CA GLN A 229 0.73 26.79 -0.36
C GLN A 229 1.52 25.60 -0.93
N ALA A 230 2.86 25.60 -0.78
CA ALA A 230 3.70 24.49 -1.23
C ALA A 230 3.35 23.17 -0.54
N PHE A 231 3.14 23.20 0.78
CA PHE A 231 2.66 22.05 1.55
C PHE A 231 1.30 21.56 1.06
N THR A 232 0.32 22.46 0.89
CA THR A 232 -1.03 22.11 0.45
C THR A 232 -1.02 21.49 -0.96
N GLN A 233 -0.20 22.03 -1.86
CA GLN A 233 -0.03 21.48 -3.21
C GLN A 233 0.57 20.08 -3.18
N ALA A 234 1.65 19.88 -2.41
CA ALA A 234 2.28 18.57 -2.28
C ALA A 234 1.34 17.56 -1.59
N TYR A 235 0.57 18.00 -0.59
CA TYR A 235 -0.41 17.16 0.10
C TYR A 235 -1.55 16.74 -0.82
N THR A 236 -2.06 17.66 -1.63
CA THR A 236 -3.09 17.38 -2.65
C THR A 236 -2.55 16.41 -3.70
N ALA A 237 -1.32 16.59 -4.17
CA ALA A 237 -0.69 15.67 -5.11
C ALA A 237 -0.53 14.26 -4.53
N ALA A 238 -0.06 14.15 -3.29
CA ALA A 238 0.08 12.87 -2.59
C ALA A 238 -1.26 12.17 -2.38
N THR A 239 -2.27 12.88 -1.89
CA THR A 239 -3.62 12.32 -1.69
C THR A 239 -4.27 11.88 -2.99
N ASN A 240 -4.13 12.64 -4.07
CA ASN A 240 -4.61 12.23 -5.39
C ASN A 240 -3.86 11.02 -5.95
N ALA A 241 -2.55 10.92 -5.73
CA ALA A 241 -1.76 9.78 -6.19
C ALA A 241 -2.10 8.48 -5.45
N MET A 242 -2.60 8.59 -4.21
CA MET A 242 -3.07 7.45 -3.43
C MET A 242 -4.52 7.05 -3.77
N GLN A 243 -5.27 7.81 -4.59
CA GLN A 243 -6.64 7.48 -5.03
C GLN A 243 -6.66 6.59 -6.29
#